data_AF-A0A961T6N4-F1
#
_entry.id   AF-A0A961T6N4-F1
#
_cell.length_a   1.000
_cell.length_b   1.000
_cell.length_c   1.000
_cell.angle_alpha   90.00
_cell.angle_beta   90.00
_cell.angle_gamma   90.00
#
_symmetry.space_group_name_H-M   'P 1'
#
loop_
_entity.id
_entity.type
_entity.pdbx_description
1 polymer ?
#
loop_
_entity_poly.entity_id
_entity_poly.type
_entity_poly.pdbx_seq_one_letter_code
_entity_poly.pdbx_strand_id
1 'polypeptide(L)'
;MASDQARLAEDTFPKLLLRNAVKFANRPAIREKDLGIWQTWTWSQMLDEIRAFSIGLEALGLKPGDKVAIIGHNRPRLYWTFCAVQALGGVPIPIYQDSVAEEMVFVLSHAE
;
A
#
# COMPACT_ATOMS: atom_id res chain seq x y z
N MET A 1 -20.29 17.35 12.48
CA MET A 1 -19.32 18.41 12.11
C MET A 1 -17.87 18.01 12.43
N ALA A 2 -17.53 17.52 13.64
CA ALA A 2 -16.18 17.02 13.93
C ALA A 2 -15.76 15.78 13.11
N SER A 3 -16.72 14.94 12.71
CA SER A 3 -16.47 13.71 11.94
C SER A 3 -16.05 13.95 10.49
N ASP A 4 -16.56 14.99 9.83
CA ASP A 4 -16.23 15.28 8.42
C ASP A 4 -14.87 15.95 8.28
N GLN A 5 -14.49 16.83 9.22
CA GLN A 5 -13.14 17.39 9.25
C GLN A 5 -12.08 16.31 9.48
N ALA A 6 -12.33 15.34 10.37
CA ALA A 6 -11.45 14.18 10.54
C ALA A 6 -11.37 13.31 9.26
N ARG A 7 -12.48 13.18 8.52
CA ARG A 7 -12.50 12.45 7.25
C ARG A 7 -11.70 13.15 6.14
N LEU A 8 -11.67 14.49 6.17
CA LEU A 8 -10.94 15.35 5.23
C LEU A 8 -9.48 15.62 5.64
N ALA A 9 -9.10 15.37 6.89
CA ALA A 9 -7.73 15.56 7.37
C ALA A 9 -6.77 14.62 6.63
N GLU A 10 -5.64 15.13 6.14
CA GLU A 10 -4.60 14.39 5.41
C GLU A 10 -3.70 13.57 6.35
N ASP A 11 -4.32 12.79 7.23
CA ASP A 11 -3.71 12.12 8.39
C ASP A 11 -3.33 10.65 8.15
N THR A 12 -3.55 10.13 6.94
CA THR A 12 -3.22 8.76 6.56
C THR A 12 -2.54 8.71 5.19
N PHE A 13 -1.74 7.66 4.95
CA PHE A 13 -1.05 7.49 3.67
C PHE A 13 -2.00 7.43 2.46
N PRO A 14 -3.15 6.72 2.49
CA PRO A 14 -4.11 6.75 1.38
C PRO A 14 -4.68 8.15 1.10
N LYS A 15 -4.95 8.95 2.14
CA LYS A 15 -5.42 10.34 1.94
C LYS A 15 -4.33 11.23 1.34
N LEU A 16 -3.08 11.09 1.78
CA LEU A 16 -1.93 11.79 1.20
C LEU A 16 -1.69 11.37 -0.26
N LEU A 17 -1.90 10.09 -0.60
CA LEU A 17 -1.86 9.60 -1.97
C LEU A 17 -2.93 10.27 -2.83
N LEU A 18 -4.19 10.30 -2.37
CA LEU A 18 -5.29 10.96 -3.09
C LEU A 18 -4.99 12.44 -3.34
N ARG A 19 -4.51 13.15 -2.31
CA ARG A 19 -4.07 14.55 -2.45
C ARG A 19 -2.97 14.72 -3.49
N ASN A 20 -1.93 13.89 -3.42
CA ASN A 20 -0.78 14.01 -4.31
C ASN A 20 -1.13 13.63 -5.75
N ALA A 21 -2.03 12.67 -5.96
CA ALA A 21 -2.52 12.30 -7.28
C ALA A 21 -3.27 13.46 -7.96
N VAL A 22 -3.90 14.37 -7.20
CA VAL A 22 -4.48 15.60 -7.73
C VAL A 22 -3.42 16.69 -7.91
N LYS A 23 -2.65 16.99 -6.86
CA LYS A 23 -1.72 18.13 -6.83
C LYS A 23 -0.50 17.95 -7.74
N PHE A 24 -0.05 16.71 -7.90
CA PHE A 24 1.19 16.35 -8.58
C PHE A 24 0.98 15.27 -9.65
N ALA A 25 -0.25 15.15 -10.19
CA ALA A 25 -0.69 14.08 -11.09
C ALA A 25 0.40 13.55 -12.03
N ASN A 26 1.00 14.44 -12.82
CA ASN A 26 1.96 14.10 -13.88
C ASN A 26 3.44 14.07 -13.43
N ARG A 27 3.74 14.34 -12.15
CA ARG A 27 5.11 14.27 -11.63
C ARG A 27 5.48 12.83 -11.30
N PRO A 28 6.75 12.41 -11.46
CA PRO A 28 7.21 11.12 -10.99
C PRO A 28 6.92 10.92 -9.49
N ALA A 29 6.34 9.78 -9.14
CA ALA A 29 6.04 9.38 -7.76
C ALA A 29 6.99 8.28 -7.28
N ILE A 30 7.13 7.22 -8.07
CA ILE A 30 7.97 6.06 -7.76
C ILE A 30 8.67 5.55 -9.01
N ARG A 31 9.85 4.98 -8.82
CA ARG A 31 10.69 4.44 -9.88
C ARG A 31 11.26 3.10 -9.47
N GLU A 32 11.34 2.19 -10.43
CA GLU A 32 11.97 0.89 -10.27
C GLU A 32 12.95 0.68 -11.42
N LYS A 33 14.10 0.07 -11.13
CA LYS A 33 15.00 -0.37 -12.20
C LYS A 33 14.73 -1.85 -12.47
N ASP A 34 14.14 -2.13 -13.63
CA ASP A 34 13.85 -3.49 -14.08
C ASP A 34 14.73 -3.84 -15.28
N LEU A 35 15.48 -4.94 -15.17
CA LEU A 35 16.46 -5.41 -16.17
C LEU A 35 17.41 -4.30 -16.69
N GLY A 36 17.77 -3.37 -15.81
CA GLY A 36 18.66 -2.25 -16.14
C GLY A 36 17.95 -0.98 -16.65
N ILE A 37 16.65 -1.04 -16.91
CA ILE A 37 15.84 0.07 -17.44
C ILE A 37 15.01 0.70 -16.31
N TRP A 38 15.02 2.02 -16.22
CA TRP A 38 14.19 2.75 -15.25
C TRP A 38 12.74 2.82 -15.71
N GLN A 39 11.86 2.16 -14.97
CA GLN A 39 10.42 2.33 -15.04
C GLN A 39 10.01 3.46 -14.09
N THR A 40 9.08 4.32 -14.51
CA THR A 40 8.64 5.48 -13.73
C THR A 40 7.12 5.57 -13.79
N TRP A 41 6.51 5.70 -12.61
CA TRP A 41 5.09 5.96 -12.48
C TRP A 41 4.88 7.37 -11.93
N THR A 42 3.93 8.07 -12.53
CA THR A 42 3.44 9.35 -12.04
C THR A 42 2.52 9.15 -10.83
N TRP A 43 2.19 10.22 -10.11
CA TRP A 43 1.29 10.14 -8.96
C TRP A 43 -0.12 9.64 -9.33
N SER A 44 -0.66 10.04 -10.49
CA SER A 44 -1.96 9.55 -10.93
C SER A 44 -1.92 8.05 -11.27
N GLN A 45 -0.88 7.60 -11.97
CA GLN A 45 -0.70 6.18 -12.29
C GLN A 45 -0.53 5.33 -11.02
N MET A 46 0.25 5.81 -10.04
CA MET A 46 0.40 5.12 -8.76
C MET A 46 -0.94 4.99 -8.01
N LEU A 47 -1.80 6.02 -8.05
CA LEU A 47 -3.14 5.95 -7.48
C LEU A 47 -3.99 4.89 -8.20
N ASP A 48 -3.95 4.83 -9.52
CA ASP A 48 -4.72 3.86 -10.31
C ASP A 48 -4.32 2.42 -9.96
N GLU A 49 -3.02 2.13 -9.85
CA GLU A 49 -2.50 0.83 -9.43
C GLU A 49 -2.97 0.46 -8.01
N ILE A 50 -2.81 1.37 -7.04
CA ILE A 50 -3.23 1.14 -5.65
C ILE A 50 -4.74 0.93 -5.54
N ARG A 51 -5.52 1.64 -6.36
CA ARG A 51 -6.97 1.48 -6.43
C ARG A 51 -7.35 0.11 -6.96
N ALA A 52 -6.69 -0.35 -8.03
CA ALA A 52 -6.91 -1.69 -8.57
C ALA A 52 -6.58 -2.78 -7.54
N PHE A 53 -5.49 -2.62 -6.79
CA PHE A 53 -5.11 -3.55 -5.72
C PHE A 53 -6.15 -3.56 -4.60
N SER A 54 -6.64 -2.38 -4.19
CA SER A 54 -7.67 -2.24 -3.16
C SER A 54 -8.95 -2.96 -3.59
N ILE A 55 -9.43 -2.73 -4.82
CA ILE A 55 -10.63 -3.40 -5.35
C ILE A 55 -10.46 -4.92 -5.38
N GLY A 56 -9.27 -5.40 -5.79
CA GLY A 56 -8.96 -6.83 -5.78
C GLY A 56 -8.98 -7.45 -4.38
N LEU A 57 -8.38 -6.78 -3.40
CA LEU A 57 -8.36 -7.23 -2.00
C LEU A 57 -9.75 -7.23 -1.36
N GLU A 58 -10.56 -6.20 -1.63
CA GLU A 58 -11.96 -6.13 -1.21
C GLU A 58 -12.76 -7.29 -1.82
N ALA A 59 -12.57 -7.58 -3.11
CA ALA A 59 -13.23 -8.71 -3.78
C ALA A 59 -12.81 -10.07 -3.22
N LEU A 60 -11.59 -10.19 -2.68
CA LEU A 60 -11.11 -11.39 -1.96
C LEU A 60 -11.64 -11.46 -0.51
N GLY A 61 -12.38 -10.45 -0.05
CA GLY A 61 -13.04 -10.44 1.25
C GLY A 61 -12.27 -9.77 2.38
N LEU A 62 -11.26 -8.95 2.08
CA LEU A 62 -10.52 -8.19 3.08
C LEU A 62 -11.45 -7.20 3.80
N LYS A 63 -11.42 -7.19 5.14
CA LYS A 63 -12.24 -6.32 5.99
C LYS A 63 -11.37 -5.35 6.80
N PRO A 64 -11.94 -4.21 7.25
CA PRO A 64 -11.26 -3.33 8.19
C PRO A 64 -10.81 -4.09 9.44
N GLY A 65 -9.56 -3.87 9.85
CA GLY A 65 -8.93 -4.55 10.97
C GLY A 65 -8.20 -5.86 10.63
N ASP A 66 -8.47 -6.46 9.46
CA ASP A 66 -7.76 -7.65 9.02
C ASP A 66 -6.26 -7.35 8.81
N LYS A 67 -5.42 -8.32 9.16
CA LYS A 67 -3.97 -8.23 9.02
C LYS A 67 -3.53 -8.97 7.76
N VAL A 68 -2.72 -8.31 6.93
CA VAL A 68 -2.28 -8.83 5.64
C VAL A 68 -0.77 -8.93 5.62
N ALA A 69 -0.27 -10.16 5.68
CA ALA A 69 1.14 -10.44 5.49
C ALA A 69 1.53 -10.24 4.02
N ILE A 70 2.60 -9.47 3.79
CA ILE A 70 3.04 -9.10 2.45
C ILE A 70 4.55 -9.33 2.37
N ILE A 71 4.94 -10.21 1.45
CA ILE A 71 6.31 -10.68 1.28
C ILE A 71 6.75 -10.39 -0.15
N GLY A 72 7.92 -9.79 -0.31
CA GLY A 72 8.51 -9.60 -1.63
C GLY A 72 9.69 -8.64 -1.65
N HIS A 73 10.25 -8.47 -2.85
CA HIS A 73 11.34 -7.52 -3.09
C HIS A 73 10.89 -6.07 -2.88
N ASN A 74 11.84 -5.19 -2.57
CA ASN A 74 11.68 -3.73 -2.56
C ASN A 74 11.37 -3.21 -3.99
N ARG A 75 10.10 -3.32 -4.36
CA ARG A 75 9.52 -2.96 -5.66
C ARG A 75 8.24 -2.17 -5.46
N PRO A 76 7.81 -1.35 -6.44
CA PRO A 76 6.61 -0.51 -6.32
C PRO A 76 5.38 -1.29 -5.88
N ARG A 77 5.15 -2.48 -6.48
CA ARG A 77 4.02 -3.34 -6.13
C ARG A 77 3.97 -3.71 -4.64
N LEU A 78 5.12 -3.92 -3.98
CA LEU A 78 5.18 -4.20 -2.55
C LEU A 78 4.57 -3.04 -1.74
N TYR A 79 5.05 -1.82 -1.99
CA TYR A 79 4.58 -0.63 -1.28
C TYR A 79 3.15 -0.23 -1.64
N TRP A 80 2.75 -0.46 -2.89
CA TRP A 80 1.38 -0.23 -3.33
C TRP A 80 0.41 -1.12 -2.57
N THR A 81 0.75 -2.39 -2.33
CA THR A 81 -0.06 -3.29 -1.51
C THR A 81 -0.21 -2.79 -0.08
N PHE A 82 0.85 -2.22 0.55
CA PHE A 82 0.71 -1.62 1.89
C PHE A 82 -0.35 -0.52 1.91
N CYS A 83 -0.28 0.39 0.95
CA CYS A 83 -1.23 1.50 0.87
C CYS A 83 -2.65 1.01 0.52
N ALA A 84 -2.78 -0.01 -0.33
CA ALA A 84 -4.06 -0.62 -0.69
C ALA A 84 -4.73 -1.29 0.51
N VAL A 85 -3.98 -2.05 1.32
CA VAL A 85 -4.47 -2.65 2.56
C VAL A 85 -4.92 -1.57 3.54
N GLN A 86 -4.13 -0.51 3.73
CA GLN A 86 -4.50 0.62 4.58
C GLN A 86 -5.72 1.38 4.07
N ALA A 87 -5.90 1.49 2.75
CA ALA A 87 -7.07 2.15 2.15
C ALA A 87 -8.39 1.44 2.48
N LEU A 88 -8.33 0.12 2.72
CA LEU A 88 -9.45 -0.70 3.19
C LEU A 88 -9.56 -0.80 4.72
N GLY A 89 -8.70 -0.08 5.45
CA GLY A 89 -8.65 -0.14 6.92
C GLY A 89 -8.01 -1.42 7.47
N GLY A 90 -7.36 -2.22 6.64
CA GLY A 90 -6.55 -3.35 7.07
C GLY A 90 -5.16 -2.93 7.58
N VAL A 91 -4.44 -3.88 8.16
CA VAL A 91 -3.11 -3.68 8.73
C VAL A 91 -2.08 -4.45 7.90
N PRO A 92 -1.23 -3.78 7.09
CA PRO A 92 -0.19 -4.46 6.34
C PRO A 92 0.94 -4.89 7.27
N ILE A 93 1.36 -6.14 7.16
CA ILE A 93 2.48 -6.71 7.91
C ILE A 93 3.61 -7.01 6.91
N PRO A 94 4.63 -6.12 6.80
CA PRO A 94 5.74 -6.33 5.89
C PRO A 94 6.65 -7.44 6.43
N ILE A 95 6.99 -8.39 5.57
CA ILE A 95 7.94 -9.46 5.91
C ILE A 95 9.04 -9.45 4.85
N TYR A 96 10.29 -9.46 5.32
CA TYR A 96 11.44 -9.57 4.42
C TYR A 96 11.47 -10.97 3.82
N GLN A 97 11.68 -11.05 2.51
CA GLN A 97 11.72 -12.32 1.78
C GLN A 97 12.90 -13.23 2.18
N ASP A 98 13.94 -12.64 2.75
CA ASP A 98 15.14 -13.29 3.29
C ASP A 98 15.05 -13.54 4.80
N SER A 99 13.91 -13.23 5.44
CA SER A 99 13.65 -13.68 6.82
C SER A 99 13.67 -15.21 6.87
N VAL A 100 14.40 -15.74 7.85
CA VAL A 100 14.44 -17.18 8.14
C VAL A 100 13.00 -17.64 8.40
N ALA A 101 12.58 -18.80 7.87
CA ALA A 101 11.19 -19.26 7.94
C ALA A 101 10.62 -19.29 9.38
N GLU A 102 11.47 -19.50 10.37
CA GLU A 102 11.13 -19.46 11.80
C GLU A 102 10.74 -18.05 12.30
N GLU A 103 11.35 -16.99 11.77
CA GLU A 103 10.97 -15.60 12.06
C GLU A 103 9.64 -15.22 11.41
N MET A 104 9.34 -15.78 10.22
CA MET A 104 8.05 -15.55 9.57
C MET A 104 6.88 -16.11 10.39
N VAL A 105 7.05 -17.31 10.97
CA VAL A 105 6.07 -17.92 11.89
C VAL A 105 5.91 -17.07 13.16
N PHE A 106 6.99 -16.49 13.68
CA PHE A 106 6.92 -15.59 14.83
C PHE A 106 6.13 -14.31 14.52
N VAL A 107 6.42 -13.63 13.40
CA VAL A 107 5.70 -12.40 13.00
C VAL A 107 4.21 -12.68 12.75
N LEU A 108 3.88 -13.79 12.09
CA LEU A 108 2.49 -14.17 11.83
C LEU A 108 1.74 -14.55 13.13
N SER A 109 2.42 -15.19 14.09
CA SER A 109 1.80 -15.59 15.36
C SER A 109 1.68 -14.43 16.38
N HIS A 110 2.50 -13.38 16.26
CA HIS A 110 2.42 -12.18 17.12
C HIS A 110 1.60 -11.05 16.49
N ALA A 111 1.05 -11.28 15.31
CA ALA A 111 0.10 -10.40 14.67
C ALA A 111 -1.33 -10.67 15.18
N GLU A 112 -1.56 -10.93 16.47
CA GLU A 112 -2.91 -10.95 17.10
C GLU A 112 -3.29 -9.61 17.74
#